data_AF-A0A522RFQ8-F1
#
_entry.id   AF-A0A522RFQ8-F1
#
_cell.length_a   1.000
_cell.length_b   1.000
_cell.length_c   1.000
_cell.angle_alpha   90.00
_cell.angle_beta   90.00
_cell.angle_gamma   90.00
#
_symmetry.space_group_name_H-M   'P 1'
#
loop_
_entity.id
_entity.type
_entity.pdbx_description
1 polymer ?
#
loop_
_entity_poly.entity_id
_entity_poly.type
_entity_poly.pdbx_seq_one_letter_code
_entity_poly.pdbx_strand_id
1 'polypeptide(L)'
;MEATVKQKRTRIQKEKRETILEAALEVFSTHGFRGSTIDQIAEAAGMSKPNLLYYFRSKEEIHETLIARLLETWLAPLKELRANGDPLTEIRSYIRRKLEMARDYPRESR
;
A
#
# COMPACT_ATOMS: atom_id res chain seq x y z
N MET A 1 -12.25 -11.39 -28.30
CA MET A 1 -11.42 -10.69 -27.30
C MET A 1 -11.85 -11.18 -25.94
N GLU A 2 -11.13 -12.16 -25.38
CA GLU A 2 -11.47 -12.78 -24.11
C GLU A 2 -11.17 -11.83 -22.95
N ALA A 3 -12.21 -11.36 -22.29
CA ALA A 3 -12.08 -10.75 -20.97
C ALA A 3 -11.58 -11.83 -20.00
N THR A 4 -10.32 -11.77 -19.61
CA THR A 4 -9.74 -12.68 -18.62
C THR A 4 -10.44 -12.43 -17.29
N VAL A 5 -11.35 -13.31 -16.92
CA VAL A 5 -12.02 -13.30 -15.61
C VAL A 5 -10.91 -13.47 -14.56
N LYS A 6 -10.50 -12.39 -13.89
CA LYS A 6 -9.60 -12.46 -12.74
C LYS A 6 -10.29 -13.27 -11.64
N GLN A 7 -9.96 -14.56 -11.58
CA GLN A 7 -10.51 -15.50 -10.60
C GLN A 7 -10.34 -14.94 -9.18
N LYS A 8 -11.43 -14.94 -8.42
CA LYS A 8 -11.48 -14.32 -7.08
C LYS A 8 -10.52 -15.07 -6.15
N ARG A 9 -9.48 -14.38 -5.66
CA ARG A 9 -8.47 -14.95 -4.75
C ARG A 9 -9.10 -15.55 -3.50
N THR A 10 -8.56 -16.68 -3.02
CA THR A 10 -8.99 -17.31 -1.76
C THR A 10 -8.64 -16.43 -0.55
N ARG A 11 -9.25 -16.69 0.61
CA ARG A 11 -8.94 -15.97 1.85
C ARG A 11 -7.45 -16.06 2.21
N ILE A 12 -6.89 -17.27 2.14
CA ILE A 12 -5.47 -17.53 2.43
C ILE A 12 -4.57 -16.76 1.46
N GLN A 13 -4.91 -16.72 0.17
CA GLN A 13 -4.15 -15.95 -0.81
C GLN A 13 -4.17 -14.45 -0.55
N LYS A 14 -5.29 -13.91 -0.06
CA LYS A 14 -5.37 -12.50 0.35
C LYS A 14 -4.48 -12.24 1.56
N GLU A 15 -4.59 -13.06 2.60
CA GLU A 15 -3.78 -12.93 3.82
C GLU A 15 -2.28 -12.96 3.52
N LYS A 16 -1.83 -13.89 2.66
CA LYS A 16 -0.43 -13.97 2.25
C LYS A 16 0.03 -12.74 1.47
N ARG A 17 -0.82 -12.19 0.61
CA ARG A 17 -0.51 -10.91 -0.06
C ARG A 17 -0.41 -9.75 0.92
N GLU A 18 -1.26 -9.70 1.94
CA GLU A 18 -1.16 -8.67 2.97
C GLU A 18 0.15 -8.80 3.77
N THR A 19 0.56 -10.03 4.13
CA THR A 19 1.87 -10.27 4.76
C THR A 19 3.02 -9.73 3.90
N ILE A 20 2.99 -9.99 2.59
CA ILE A 20 4.03 -9.49 1.67
C ILE A 20 4.01 -7.96 1.58
N LEU A 21 2.83 -7.34 1.56
CA LEU A 21 2.71 -5.87 1.48
C LEU A 21 3.21 -5.19 2.76
N GLU A 22 2.95 -5.76 3.94
CA GLU A 22 3.47 -5.22 5.21
C GLU A 22 5.00 -5.32 5.26
N ALA A 23 5.56 -6.48 4.90
CA ALA A 23 7.00 -6.66 4.81
C ALA A 23 7.64 -5.71 3.78
N ALA A 24 6.97 -5.50 2.64
CA ALA A 24 7.43 -4.56 1.62
C ALA A 24 7.41 -3.11 2.12
N LEU A 25 6.38 -2.71 2.86
CA LEU A 25 6.31 -1.39 3.49
C LEU A 25 7.48 -1.15 4.44
N GLU A 26 7.81 -2.12 5.28
CA GLU A 26 8.98 -2.04 6.17
C GLU A 26 10.29 -1.90 5.39
N VAL A 27 10.51 -2.76 4.40
CA VAL A 27 11.74 -2.75 3.60
C VAL A 27 11.87 -1.46 2.78
N PHE A 28 10.80 -1.01 2.13
CA PHE A 28 10.80 0.22 1.33
C PHE A 28 10.96 1.47 2.20
N SER A 29 10.29 1.56 3.36
CA SER A 29 10.41 2.72 4.26
C SER A 29 11.79 2.82 4.93
N THR A 30 12.56 1.73 4.92
CA THR A 30 13.93 1.68 5.47
C THR A 30 15.00 1.93 4.41
N HIS A 31 14.87 1.33 3.22
CA HIS A 31 15.92 1.32 2.19
C HIS A 31 15.57 2.14 0.93
N GLY A 32 14.35 2.65 0.84
CA GLY A 32 13.77 3.19 -0.38
C GLY A 32 13.49 2.10 -1.43
N PHE A 33 12.76 2.48 -2.49
CA PHE A 33 12.45 1.54 -3.58
C PHE A 33 13.71 1.06 -4.33
N ARG A 34 14.69 1.94 -4.57
CA ARG A 34 15.92 1.56 -5.31
C ARG A 34 16.88 0.72 -4.46
N GLY A 35 16.99 1.01 -3.17
CA GLY A 35 17.91 0.31 -2.25
C GLY A 35 17.40 -1.03 -1.72
N SER A 36 16.14 -1.39 -2.03
CA SER A 36 15.51 -2.62 -1.58
C SER A 36 15.56 -3.75 -2.61
N THR A 37 15.52 -4.99 -2.13
CA THR A 37 15.49 -6.20 -2.96
C THR A 37 14.30 -7.09 -2.63
N ILE A 38 13.93 -7.96 -3.59
CA ILE A 38 12.89 -8.98 -3.35
C ILE A 38 13.32 -9.95 -2.24
N ASP A 39 14.61 -10.23 -2.11
CA ASP A 39 15.12 -11.14 -1.09
C ASP A 39 14.91 -10.59 0.32
N GLN A 40 15.16 -9.29 0.53
CA GLN A 40 14.85 -8.61 1.80
C GLN A 40 13.35 -8.66 2.14
N ILE A 41 12.48 -8.46 1.15
CA ILE A 41 11.03 -8.53 1.35
C ILE A 41 10.60 -9.96 1.69
N ALA A 42 11.17 -10.96 1.01
CA ALA A 42 10.88 -12.37 1.28
C ALA A 42 11.30 -12.76 2.71
N GLU A 43 12.49 -12.34 3.13
CA GLU A 43 13.00 -12.53 4.48
C GLU A 43 12.10 -11.88 5.53
N ALA A 44 11.76 -10.60 5.36
CA ALA A 44 10.85 -9.89 6.26
C ALA A 44 9.44 -10.51 6.31
N ALA A 45 8.96 -11.09 5.19
CA ALA A 45 7.68 -11.80 5.15
C ALA A 45 7.72 -13.23 5.73
N GLY A 46 8.91 -13.74 6.10
CA GLY A 46 9.09 -15.13 6.53
C GLY A 46 8.80 -16.13 5.40
N MET A 47 9.13 -15.77 4.16
CA MET A 47 8.84 -16.54 2.95
C MET A 47 10.11 -16.79 2.13
N SER A 48 10.11 -17.88 1.35
CA SER A 48 11.13 -18.04 0.32
C SER A 48 10.84 -17.12 -0.88
N LYS A 49 11.89 -16.69 -1.59
CA LYS A 49 11.75 -15.89 -2.82
C LYS A 49 10.80 -16.53 -3.85
N PRO A 50 10.87 -17.84 -4.17
CA PRO A 50 9.91 -18.44 -5.11
C PRO A 50 8.46 -18.39 -4.60
N ASN A 51 8.24 -18.55 -3.30
CA ASN A 51 6.91 -18.46 -2.70
C ASN A 51 6.35 -17.03 -2.77
N LEU A 52 7.16 -16.01 -2.49
CA LEU A 52 6.76 -14.61 -2.67
C LEU A 52 6.45 -14.32 -4.14
N LEU A 53 7.30 -14.79 -5.06
CA LEU A 53 7.14 -14.57 -6.50
C LEU A 53 5.89 -15.23 -7.10
N TYR A 54 5.34 -16.26 -6.44
CA TYR A 54 4.03 -16.80 -6.78
C TYR A 54 2.89 -15.77 -6.58
N TYR A 55 3.01 -14.91 -5.57
CA TYR A 55 1.99 -13.88 -5.28
C TYR A 55 2.21 -12.58 -6.02
N PHE A 56 3.47 -12.18 -6.22
CA PHE A 56 3.84 -10.94 -6.91
C PHE A 56 5.02 -11.19 -7.84
N ARG A 57 4.87 -10.86 -9.12
CA ARG A 57 5.83 -11.22 -10.17
C ARG A 57 7.12 -10.41 -10.11
N SER A 58 7.09 -9.23 -9.48
CA SER A 58 8.25 -8.34 -9.38
C SER A 58 8.17 -7.39 -8.18
N LYS A 59 9.29 -6.71 -7.89
CA LYS A 59 9.36 -5.66 -6.87
C LYS A 59 8.47 -4.46 -7.24
N GLU A 60 8.39 -4.16 -8.53
CA GLU A 60 7.54 -3.11 -9.09
C GLU A 60 6.06 -3.42 -8.85
N GLU A 61 5.60 -4.66 -9.09
CA GLU A 61 4.20 -5.04 -8.83
C GLU A 61 3.84 -4.88 -7.34
N ILE A 62 4.77 -5.26 -6.45
CA ILE A 62 4.60 -5.07 -5.00
C ILE A 62 4.48 -3.59 -4.67
N HIS A 63 5.41 -2.77 -5.18
CA HIS A 63 5.45 -1.34 -4.93
C HIS A 63 4.19 -0.63 -5.47
N GLU A 64 3.81 -0.88 -6.71
CA GLU A 64 2.59 -0.31 -7.31
C GLU A 64 1.34 -0.68 -6.51
N THR A 65 1.23 -1.95 -6.10
CA THR A 65 0.09 -2.41 -5.29
C THR A 65 0.08 -1.75 -3.92
N LEU A 66 1.24 -1.64 -3.27
CA LEU A 66 1.38 -0.99 -1.97
C LEU A 66 1.00 0.49 -2.05
N ILE A 67 1.57 1.24 -3.01
CA ILE A 67 1.29 2.66 -3.19
C ILE A 67 -0.19 2.90 -3.52
N ALA A 68 -0.79 2.07 -4.39
CA ALA A 68 -2.22 2.18 -4.68
C ALA A 68 -3.08 2.02 -3.42
N ARG A 69 -2.75 1.05 -2.55
CA ARG A 69 -3.45 0.83 -1.27
C ARG A 69 -3.27 1.98 -0.28
N LEU A 70 -2.06 2.52 -0.18
CA LEU A 70 -1.78 3.69 0.66
C LEU A 70 -2.57 4.90 0.14
N LEU A 71 -2.56 5.14 -1.17
CA LEU A 71 -3.33 6.21 -1.81
C LEU A 71 -4.82 6.07 -1.60
N GLU A 72 -5.40 4.87 -1.64
CA GLU A 72 -6.82 4.66 -1.33
C GLU A 72 -7.18 5.17 0.07
N THR A 73 -6.35 4.85 1.07
CA THR A 73 -6.52 5.29 2.46
C THR A 73 -6.35 6.81 2.59
N TRP A 74 -5.35 7.33 1.91
CA TRP A 74 -4.95 8.74 1.93
C TRP A 74 -5.90 9.68 1.20
N LEU A 75 -6.55 9.19 0.15
CA LEU A 75 -7.50 9.96 -0.66
C LEU A 75 -8.93 9.77 -0.16
N ALA A 76 -9.20 8.81 0.73
CA ALA A 76 -10.54 8.64 1.33
C ALA A 76 -11.07 9.94 1.97
N PRO A 77 -10.29 10.70 2.78
CA PRO A 77 -10.76 11.98 3.31
C PRO A 77 -11.04 13.04 2.25
N LEU A 78 -10.35 13.02 1.09
CA LEU A 78 -10.67 13.95 -0.01
C LEU A 78 -12.04 13.65 -0.62
N LYS A 79 -12.43 12.37 -0.69
CA LYS A 79 -13.73 11.96 -1.22
C LYS A 79 -14.89 12.39 -0.32
N GLU A 80 -14.61 12.72 0.95
CA GLU A 80 -15.60 13.18 1.93
C GLU A 80 -15.80 14.70 1.89
N LEU A 81 -14.98 15.44 1.14
CA LEU A 81 -15.12 16.89 1.02
C LEU A 81 -16.46 17.26 0.37
N ARG A 82 -17.18 18.18 1.01
CA ARG A 82 -18.48 18.62 0.53
C ARG A 82 -18.35 19.86 -0.33
N ALA A 83 -18.81 19.77 -1.58
CA ALA A 83 -18.77 20.89 -2.52
C ALA A 83 -19.60 22.11 -2.07
N ASN A 84 -20.61 21.90 -1.22
CA ASN A 84 -21.43 22.95 -0.61
C ASN A 84 -20.99 23.30 0.82
N GLY A 85 -19.86 22.77 1.30
CA GLY A 85 -19.28 23.12 2.59
C GLY A 85 -18.53 24.46 2.55
N ASP A 86 -18.17 24.97 3.73
CA ASP A 86 -17.27 26.13 3.84
C ASP A 86 -15.85 25.73 3.38
N PRO A 87 -15.29 26.34 2.30
CA PRO A 87 -14.03 25.89 1.72
C PRO A 87 -12.86 25.88 2.71
N LEU A 88 -12.79 26.87 3.61
CA LEU A 88 -11.71 26.96 4.58
C LEU A 88 -11.79 25.83 5.62
N THR A 89 -13.00 25.52 6.09
CA THR A 89 -13.25 24.43 7.03
C THR A 89 -12.95 23.06 6.41
N GLU A 90 -13.42 22.84 5.17
CA GLU A 90 -13.21 21.60 4.42
C GLU A 90 -11.70 21.34 4.18
N ILE A 91 -10.96 22.34 3.70
CA ILE A 91 -9.51 22.24 3.50
C ILE A 91 -8.76 22.05 4.83
N ARG A 92 -9.14 22.78 5.88
CA ARG A 92 -8.50 22.65 7.21
C ARG A 92 -8.70 21.26 7.79
N SER A 93 -9.90 20.70 7.66
CA SER A 93 -10.21 19.33 8.11
C SER A 93 -9.33 18.32 7.37
N TYR A 94 -9.22 18.45 6.05
CA TYR A 94 -8.36 17.59 5.25
C TYR A 94 -6.88 17.67 5.65
N ILE A 95 -6.32 18.89 5.78
CA ILE A 95 -4.93 19.08 6.19
C ILE A 95 -4.68 18.46 7.57
N ARG A 96 -5.58 18.68 8.54
CA ARG A 96 -5.45 18.09 9.87
C ARG A 96 -5.40 16.57 9.81
N ARG A 97 -6.35 15.95 9.11
CA ARG A 97 -6.43 14.49 8.99
C ARG A 97 -5.21 13.91 8.26
N LYS A 98 -4.69 14.64 7.27
CA LYS A 98 -3.43 14.29 6.61
C LYS A 98 -2.22 14.35 7.53
N LEU A 99 -2.12 15.39 8.35
CA LEU A 99 -1.03 15.51 9.33
C LEU A 99 -1.12 14.44 10.43
N GLU A 100 -2.33 14.11 10.90
CA GLU A 100 -2.56 13.01 11.83
C GLU A 100 -2.10 11.67 11.24
N MET A 101 -2.47 11.37 9.99
CA MET A 101 -2.00 10.18 9.29
C MET A 101 -0.47 10.12 9.19
N ALA A 102 0.18 11.23 8.84
CA ALA A 102 1.65 11.26 8.74
C ALA A 102 2.34 11.07 10.10
N ARG A 103 1.74 11.59 11.17
CA ARG A 103 2.25 11.45 12.55
C ARG A 103 2.07 10.04 13.07
N ASP A 104 0.90 9.45 12.87
CA ASP A 104 0.51 8.18 13.48
C ASP A 104 1.00 6.97 12.64
N TYR A 105 1.22 7.18 11.34
CA TYR A 105 1.69 6.20 10.36
C TYR A 105 2.93 6.72 9.60
N PRO A 106 4.08 6.88 10.28
CA PRO A 106 5.25 7.51 9.71
C PRO A 106 5.96 6.64 8.65
N ARG A 107 5.79 5.31 8.67
CA ARG A 107 6.43 4.40 7.68
C ARG A 107 5.77 4.53 6.32
N GLU A 108 4.45 4.69 6.34
CA GLU A 108 3.58 4.89 5.20
C GLU A 108 3.87 6.22 4.50
N SER A 109 4.45 7.18 5.21
CA SER A 109 4.66 8.56 4.78
C SER A 109 6.12 8.90 4.40
N ARG A 110 7.02 7.92 4.38
CA ARG A 110 8.43 8.05 3.99
C ARG A 110 8.64 7.69 2.52
#